data_AF-A0A7W0ZJV3-F1
#
_entry.id   AF-A0A7W0ZJV3-F1
#
_cell.length_a   1.000
_cell.length_b   1.000
_cell.length_c   1.000
_cell.angle_alpha   90.00
_cell.angle_beta   90.00
_cell.angle_gamma   90.00
#
_symmetry.space_group_name_H-M   'P 1'
#
loop_
_entity.id
_entity.type
_entity.pdbx_description
1 polymer ?
#
loop_
_entity_poly.entity_id
_entity_poly.type
_entity_poly.pdbx_seq_one_letter_code
_entity_poly.pdbx_strand_id
1 'polypeptide(L)'
;MNKPAPLQLTRRALLRTAATVAGAQAANVAASTIIPFLPVAQQNQTVGRNTPRTRSKATDMRVEEVSYNFEDYLYRAPYKFGGRVVDRVTLLNVYCTARSSDGHAAQGFGSMTLGNMWAFPSRVMSYDTTLGAMKMLAGRIQKITAEYQGNGHPIEINFALEPLYLQAAAEVSRELKLAALIPKLCMLVVASPFDAAMHDAFGKLHNRSAYQTYGPDLMSYDLARYLGIDFRGEYLDRYVRRMPVARMHVYHSVGALDPLTAADIKQRIGDGLPETLPEWINYNGITHVKIKLNGEDAKWDIERVVSIDRVVAETLEQGRRKPVSWKYLLDFNENCADVDYLLEVLGQIKVRTPDGFRRIQYVEQPTARDLQANRSN
;
A
#
# COMPACT_ATOMS: atom_id res chain seq x y z
N MET A 1 45.38 -2.22 -13.33
CA MET A 1 44.18 -2.94 -12.85
C MET A 1 43.06 -1.93 -12.71
N ASN A 2 42.09 -1.97 -13.63
CA ASN A 2 40.96 -1.03 -13.65
C ASN A 2 39.96 -1.40 -12.55
N LYS A 3 39.57 -0.43 -11.73
CA LYS A 3 38.40 -0.53 -10.84
C LYS A 3 37.14 -0.72 -11.70
N PRO A 4 36.22 -1.63 -11.35
CA PRO A 4 34.96 -1.74 -12.08
C PRO A 4 34.09 -0.50 -11.80
N ALA A 5 33.48 0.03 -12.85
CA ALA A 5 32.51 1.11 -12.76
C ALA A 5 31.23 0.63 -12.04
N PRO A 6 30.55 1.49 -11.26
CA PRO A 6 29.31 1.12 -10.60
C PRO A 6 28.20 0.83 -11.64
N LEU A 7 27.44 -0.24 -11.42
CA LEU A 7 26.25 -0.56 -12.21
C LEU A 7 25.25 0.60 -12.13
N GLN A 8 25.12 1.37 -13.22
CA GLN A 8 23.97 2.25 -13.41
C GLN A 8 22.75 1.39 -13.75
N LEU A 9 22.00 0.98 -12.73
CA LEU A 9 20.65 0.47 -12.90
C LEU A 9 19.77 1.61 -13.43
N THR A 10 19.39 1.53 -14.70
CA THR A 10 18.46 2.50 -15.31
C THR A 10 17.12 2.48 -14.56
N ARG A 11 16.44 3.63 -14.46
CA ARG A 11 15.10 3.78 -13.84
C ARG A 11 14.09 2.74 -14.35
N ARG A 12 14.28 2.29 -15.60
CA ARG A 12 13.51 1.23 -16.28
C ARG A 12 13.72 -0.17 -15.68
N ALA A 13 14.91 -0.47 -15.13
CA ALA A 13 15.20 -1.75 -14.48
C ALA A 13 14.60 -1.85 -13.07
N LEU A 14 14.62 -0.74 -12.31
CA LEU A 14 14.00 -0.66 -10.97
C LEU A 14 12.48 -0.90 -11.02
N LEU A 15 11.77 -0.27 -11.96
CA LEU A 15 10.32 -0.41 -12.08
C LEU A 15 9.88 -1.77 -12.66
N ARG A 16 10.68 -2.38 -13.56
CA ARG A 16 10.43 -3.77 -14.01
C ARG A 16 10.50 -4.77 -12.86
N THR A 17 11.44 -4.57 -11.94
CA THR A 17 11.60 -5.47 -10.77
C THR A 17 10.45 -5.27 -9.77
N ALA A 18 10.05 -4.03 -9.51
CA ALA A 18 8.92 -3.71 -8.63
C ALA A 18 7.56 -4.23 -9.16
N ALA A 19 7.31 -4.12 -10.47
CA ALA A 19 6.09 -4.64 -11.11
C ALA A 19 6.01 -6.18 -11.14
N THR A 20 7.15 -6.87 -11.00
CA THR A 20 7.20 -8.33 -10.95
C THR A 20 6.96 -8.87 -9.54
N VAL A 21 7.10 -8.03 -8.50
CA VAL A 21 7.06 -8.45 -7.08
C VAL A 21 5.84 -7.90 -6.31
N ALA A 22 5.17 -6.84 -6.78
CA ALA A 22 4.03 -6.26 -6.07
C ALA A 22 2.83 -5.98 -6.99
N GLY A 23 1.68 -6.56 -6.65
CA GLY A 23 0.40 -6.14 -7.22
C GLY A 23 0.09 -4.70 -6.82
N ALA A 24 -0.06 -3.83 -7.83
CA ALA A 24 -0.71 -2.51 -7.91
C ALA A 24 -0.57 -1.44 -6.79
N GLN A 25 -0.24 -1.76 -5.54
CA GLN A 25 -0.17 -0.78 -4.44
C GLN A 25 1.23 -0.19 -4.19
N ALA A 26 2.30 -0.80 -4.72
CA ALA A 26 3.68 -0.33 -4.48
C ALA A 26 4.23 0.61 -5.58
N ALA A 27 3.58 0.70 -6.75
CA ALA A 27 4.11 1.45 -7.89
C ALA A 27 4.05 2.99 -7.72
N ASN A 28 3.18 3.51 -6.85
CA ASN A 28 3.00 4.96 -6.66
C ASN A 28 4.12 5.64 -5.85
N VAL A 29 4.99 4.88 -5.17
CA VAL A 29 6.03 5.48 -4.29
C VAL A 29 7.35 5.74 -5.03
N ALA A 30 7.68 4.97 -6.07
CA ALA A 30 8.98 5.07 -6.75
C ALA A 30 9.09 6.22 -7.79
N ALA A 31 7.98 6.85 -8.17
CA ALA A 31 7.99 7.88 -9.22
C ALA A 31 8.20 9.33 -8.72
N SER A 32 8.09 9.58 -7.41
CA SER A 32 8.07 10.95 -6.84
C SER A 32 9.43 11.55 -6.45
N THR A 33 10.55 10.83 -6.58
CA THR A 33 11.82 11.23 -5.92
C THR A 33 12.96 11.67 -6.86
N ILE A 34 12.67 12.02 -8.11
CA ILE A 34 13.68 12.61 -9.01
C ILE A 34 13.10 13.85 -9.70
N ILE A 35 12.98 14.95 -8.96
CA ILE A 35 12.96 16.29 -9.52
C ILE A 35 13.85 17.14 -8.61
N PRO A 36 15.02 17.64 -9.07
CA PRO A 36 15.73 18.66 -8.32
C PRO A 36 14.86 19.93 -8.27
N PHE A 37 14.62 20.43 -7.06
CA PHE A 37 14.00 21.73 -6.81
C PHE A 37 14.73 22.82 -7.59
N LEU A 38 14.09 23.36 -8.62
CA LEU A 38 14.38 24.71 -9.10
C LEU A 38 13.48 25.68 -8.33
N PRO A 39 13.97 26.87 -7.97
CA PRO A 39 13.20 27.81 -7.15
C PRO A 39 11.95 28.25 -7.92
N VAL A 40 10.80 28.12 -7.27
CA VAL A 40 9.51 28.64 -7.75
C VAL A 40 9.62 30.16 -7.75
N ALA A 41 9.83 30.74 -8.92
CA ALA A 41 9.56 32.15 -9.12
C ALA A 41 8.06 32.38 -8.86
N GLN A 42 7.74 33.25 -7.90
CA GLN A 42 6.39 33.76 -7.68
C GLN A 42 5.91 34.42 -8.99
N GLN A 43 5.15 33.68 -9.79
CA GLN A 43 4.31 34.28 -10.82
C GLN A 43 2.93 34.48 -10.20
N ASN A 44 2.65 35.72 -9.81
CA ASN A 44 1.29 36.23 -9.70
C ASN A 44 0.64 36.09 -11.08
N GLN A 45 -0.10 35.00 -11.31
CA GLN A 45 -1.03 34.89 -12.42
C GLN A 45 -2.44 34.99 -11.85
N THR A 46 -3.06 36.12 -12.17
CA THR A 46 -4.51 36.31 -12.15
C THR A 46 -5.19 35.12 -12.83
N VAL A 47 -6.25 34.61 -12.19
CA VAL A 47 -7.06 33.50 -12.69
C VAL A 47 -7.79 33.95 -13.96
N GLY A 48 -7.11 33.84 -15.09
CA GLY A 48 -7.68 33.90 -16.42
C GLY A 48 -8.14 32.50 -16.84
N ARG A 49 -9.44 32.38 -17.16
CA ARG A 49 -10.05 31.19 -17.77
C ARG A 49 -9.28 30.77 -19.02
N ASN A 50 -8.37 29.81 -18.91
CA ASN A 50 -7.88 29.00 -20.03
C ASN A 50 -7.08 27.81 -19.48
N THR A 51 -7.80 26.83 -18.93
CA THR A 51 -7.29 25.46 -18.81
C THR A 51 -7.05 24.91 -20.22
N PRO A 52 -5.89 24.28 -20.49
CA PRO A 52 -5.65 23.62 -21.77
C PRO A 52 -6.77 22.60 -22.03
N ARG A 53 -7.42 22.68 -23.20
CA ARG A 53 -8.47 21.73 -23.61
C ARG A 53 -7.96 20.30 -23.43
N THR A 54 -8.53 19.61 -22.45
CA THR A 54 -8.34 18.17 -22.29
C THR A 54 -8.85 17.49 -23.55
N ARG A 55 -8.11 16.50 -24.04
CA ARG A 55 -8.58 15.65 -25.14
C ARG A 55 -9.72 14.79 -24.58
N SER A 56 -10.95 15.30 -24.62
CA SER A 56 -12.12 14.60 -24.08
C SER A 56 -12.48 13.42 -24.98
N LYS A 57 -12.62 12.24 -24.41
CA LYS A 57 -13.17 11.07 -25.11
C LYS A 57 -14.66 10.95 -24.82
N ALA A 58 -15.40 10.38 -25.76
CA ALA A 58 -16.81 10.00 -25.52
C ALA A 58 -16.96 9.00 -24.36
N THR A 59 -15.89 8.28 -24.04
CA THR A 59 -15.84 7.29 -22.97
C THR A 59 -15.56 7.89 -21.59
N ASP A 60 -15.31 9.20 -21.49
CA ASP A 60 -15.00 9.86 -20.23
C ASP A 60 -16.20 9.86 -19.28
N MET A 61 -15.91 9.85 -17.97
CA MET A 61 -16.92 10.04 -16.93
C MET A 61 -16.83 11.43 -16.29
N ARG A 62 -17.94 11.87 -15.72
CA ARG A 62 -18.01 12.95 -14.73
C ARG A 62 -18.46 12.39 -13.39
N VAL A 63 -18.02 12.99 -12.29
CA VAL A 63 -18.51 12.70 -10.94
C VAL A 63 -19.82 13.46 -10.73
N GLU A 64 -20.88 12.77 -10.29
CA GLU A 64 -22.17 13.40 -9.99
C GLU A 64 -22.45 13.46 -8.49
N GLU A 65 -22.12 12.40 -7.78
CA GLU A 65 -22.35 12.30 -6.34
C GLU A 65 -21.21 11.51 -5.70
N VAL A 66 -20.83 11.94 -4.50
CA VAL A 66 -19.88 11.21 -3.65
C VAL A 66 -20.42 11.22 -2.24
N SER A 67 -20.59 10.04 -1.65
CA SER A 67 -20.96 9.87 -0.25
C SER A 67 -20.00 8.89 0.43
N TYR A 68 -19.91 8.95 1.75
CA TYR A 68 -19.07 8.05 2.51
C TYR A 68 -19.65 7.75 3.89
N ASN A 69 -19.19 6.66 4.48
CA ASN A 69 -19.42 6.35 5.89
C ASN A 69 -18.17 5.71 6.51
N PHE A 70 -18.19 5.60 7.84
CA PHE A 70 -17.18 4.88 8.59
C PHE A 70 -17.78 3.65 9.24
N GLU A 71 -17.02 2.57 9.26
CA GLU A 71 -17.32 1.38 10.05
C GLU A 71 -16.15 1.08 10.99
N ASP A 72 -16.44 0.88 12.26
CA ASP A 72 -15.44 0.63 13.29
C ASP A 72 -15.52 -0.85 13.72
N TYR A 73 -14.36 -1.53 13.74
CA TYR A 73 -14.24 -2.93 14.13
C TYR A 73 -13.21 -3.09 15.23
N LEU A 74 -13.49 -3.97 16.18
CA LEU A 74 -12.49 -4.50 17.09
C LEU A 74 -11.84 -5.73 16.45
N TYR A 75 -10.53 -5.84 16.57
CA TYR A 75 -9.83 -7.06 16.20
C TYR A 75 -10.13 -8.17 17.20
N ARG A 76 -10.19 -9.40 16.68
CA ARG A 76 -10.34 -10.60 17.49
C ARG A 76 -9.23 -10.71 18.55
N ALA A 77 -7.99 -10.36 18.16
CA ALA A 77 -6.84 -10.29 19.05
C ALA A 77 -5.99 -9.06 18.69
N PRO A 78 -5.32 -8.41 19.66
CA PRO A 78 -4.42 -7.31 19.36
C PRO A 78 -3.29 -7.76 18.43
N TYR A 79 -3.00 -6.95 17.43
CA TYR A 79 -1.98 -7.22 16.44
C TYR A 79 -0.82 -6.23 16.58
N LYS A 80 0.43 -6.73 16.64
CA LYS A 80 1.63 -5.88 16.77
C LYS A 80 2.46 -5.88 15.50
N PHE A 81 2.70 -4.68 14.96
CA PHE A 81 3.58 -4.45 13.83
C PHE A 81 4.18 -3.03 13.89
N GLY A 82 5.38 -2.84 13.34
CA GLY A 82 6.07 -1.53 13.35
C GLY A 82 6.19 -0.92 14.76
N GLY A 83 6.44 -1.75 15.77
CA GLY A 83 6.54 -1.35 17.18
C GLY A 83 5.21 -0.98 17.87
N ARG A 84 4.06 -1.01 17.17
CA ARG A 84 2.76 -0.57 17.69
C ARG A 84 1.79 -1.73 17.83
N VAL A 85 0.97 -1.71 18.88
CA VAL A 85 -0.13 -2.65 19.08
C VAL A 85 -1.42 -1.95 18.65
N VAL A 86 -2.23 -2.64 17.85
CA VAL A 86 -3.56 -2.20 17.43
C VAL A 86 -4.58 -3.27 17.77
N ASP A 87 -5.71 -2.85 18.31
CA ASP A 87 -6.83 -3.72 18.73
C ASP A 87 -8.12 -3.40 17.97
N ARG A 88 -8.08 -2.43 17.06
CA ARG A 88 -9.24 -1.90 16.34
C ARG A 88 -8.84 -1.30 15.01
N VAL A 89 -9.83 -1.09 14.16
CA VAL A 89 -9.68 -0.44 12.86
C VAL A 89 -10.94 0.33 12.48
N THR A 90 -10.76 1.45 11.80
CA THR A 90 -11.84 2.17 11.11
C THR A 90 -11.70 1.95 9.61
N LEU A 91 -12.76 1.47 8.96
CA LEU A 91 -12.92 1.48 7.51
C LEU A 91 -13.54 2.80 7.07
N LEU A 92 -13.05 3.35 5.95
CA LEU A 92 -13.70 4.41 5.20
C LEU A 92 -14.31 3.79 3.94
N ASN A 93 -15.63 3.80 3.87
CA ASN A 93 -16.42 3.30 2.76
C ASN A 93 -16.91 4.48 1.92
N VAL A 94 -16.65 4.47 0.62
CA VAL A 94 -17.00 5.54 -0.31
C VAL A 94 -17.86 4.99 -1.44
N TYR A 95 -18.90 5.75 -1.79
CA TYR A 95 -19.76 5.50 -2.93
C TYR A 95 -19.63 6.68 -3.89
N CYS A 96 -19.41 6.40 -5.17
CA CYS A 96 -19.29 7.42 -6.21
C CYS A 96 -20.25 7.11 -7.36
N THR A 97 -21.17 8.04 -7.62
CA THR A 97 -22.02 7.98 -8.82
C THR A 97 -21.33 8.75 -9.93
N ALA A 98 -21.07 8.05 -11.04
CA ALA A 98 -20.44 8.59 -12.23
C ALA A 98 -21.41 8.57 -13.40
N ARG A 99 -21.31 9.56 -14.31
CA ARG A 99 -22.04 9.55 -15.58
C ARG A 99 -21.11 9.68 -16.78
N SER A 100 -21.35 8.86 -17.79
CA SER A 100 -20.70 8.95 -19.10
C SER A 100 -21.31 10.06 -19.98
N SER A 101 -20.62 10.40 -21.06
CA SER A 101 -21.07 11.43 -21.99
C SER A 101 -22.37 11.09 -22.74
N ASP A 102 -22.67 9.80 -22.91
CA ASP A 102 -23.90 9.29 -23.53
C ASP A 102 -25.10 9.19 -22.56
N GLY A 103 -24.91 9.61 -21.30
CA GLY A 103 -25.98 9.73 -20.32
C GLY A 103 -26.14 8.55 -19.36
N HIS A 104 -25.41 7.44 -19.54
CA HIS A 104 -25.45 6.31 -18.61
C HIS A 104 -24.80 6.65 -17.26
N ALA A 105 -25.44 6.23 -16.17
CA ALA A 105 -24.90 6.40 -14.83
C ALA A 105 -24.58 5.04 -14.20
N ALA A 106 -23.51 4.98 -13.42
CA ALA A 106 -23.18 3.83 -12.59
C ALA A 106 -22.65 4.29 -11.24
N GLN A 107 -22.94 3.49 -10.21
CA GLN A 107 -22.40 3.70 -8.88
C GLN A 107 -21.27 2.72 -8.60
N GLY A 108 -20.12 3.28 -8.24
CA GLY A 108 -18.96 2.55 -7.77
C GLY A 108 -18.82 2.58 -6.25
N PHE A 109 -18.08 1.61 -5.73
CA PHE A 109 -17.79 1.44 -4.32
C PHE A 109 -16.28 1.26 -4.09
N GLY A 110 -15.77 1.89 -3.04
CA GLY A 110 -14.40 1.75 -2.58
C GLY A 110 -14.34 1.67 -1.06
N SER A 111 -13.46 0.84 -0.52
CA SER A 111 -13.27 0.69 0.92
C SER A 111 -11.79 0.53 1.25
N MET A 112 -11.36 1.17 2.33
CA MET A 112 -10.00 1.07 2.84
C MET A 112 -9.96 1.32 4.35
N THR A 113 -9.08 0.62 5.06
CA THR A 113 -8.77 0.96 6.46
C THR A 113 -8.07 2.32 6.53
N LEU A 114 -8.43 3.19 7.47
CA LEU A 114 -7.69 4.44 7.68
C LEU A 114 -6.27 4.18 8.19
N GLY A 115 -6.01 3.10 8.93
CA GLY A 115 -4.65 2.63 9.23
C GLY A 115 -3.73 3.71 9.84
N ASN A 116 -4.27 4.62 10.66
CA ASN A 116 -3.60 5.83 11.17
C ASN A 116 -2.27 5.54 11.86
N MET A 117 -2.15 4.41 12.56
CA MET A 117 -0.91 4.03 13.25
C MET A 117 0.27 3.74 12.31
N TRP A 118 -0.01 3.40 11.05
CA TRP A 118 0.99 3.19 10.00
C TRP A 118 1.11 4.38 9.04
N ALA A 119 -0.03 4.92 8.61
CA ALA A 119 -0.06 5.98 7.60
C ALA A 119 0.29 7.36 8.19
N PHE A 120 0.00 7.58 9.48
CA PHE A 120 0.28 8.80 10.22
C PHE A 120 0.95 8.51 11.58
N PRO A 121 2.15 7.90 11.57
CA PRO A 121 2.80 7.49 12.80
C PRO A 121 3.23 8.71 13.63
N SER A 122 2.95 8.68 14.93
CA SER A 122 3.39 9.72 15.87
C SER A 122 3.80 9.15 17.22
N ARG A 123 4.77 9.80 17.88
CA ARG A 123 5.14 9.53 19.28
C ARG A 123 4.51 10.52 20.27
N VAL A 124 3.93 11.60 19.76
CA VAL A 124 3.40 12.72 20.57
C VAL A 124 1.91 12.94 20.40
N MET A 125 1.31 12.45 19.31
CA MET A 125 -0.13 12.49 19.08
C MET A 125 -0.74 11.13 19.39
N SER A 126 -1.94 11.14 19.99
CA SER A 126 -2.65 9.90 20.32
C SER A 126 -3.21 9.23 19.07
N TYR A 127 -3.67 7.98 19.26
CA TYR A 127 -4.45 7.25 18.25
C TYR A 127 -5.65 8.09 17.78
N ASP A 128 -6.44 8.62 18.72
CA ASP A 128 -7.67 9.37 18.41
C ASP A 128 -7.37 10.70 17.70
N THR A 129 -6.27 11.38 18.05
CA THR A 129 -5.86 12.62 17.37
C THR A 129 -5.56 12.35 15.89
N THR A 130 -4.75 11.33 15.60
CA THR A 130 -4.38 11.00 14.22
C THR A 130 -5.56 10.44 13.42
N LEU A 131 -6.38 9.58 14.03
CA LEU A 131 -7.60 9.06 13.41
C LEU A 131 -8.62 10.18 13.12
N GLY A 132 -8.84 11.08 14.08
CA GLY A 132 -9.74 12.22 13.92
C GLY A 132 -9.30 13.15 12.78
N ALA A 133 -8.00 13.40 12.65
CA ALA A 133 -7.45 14.15 11.53
C ALA A 133 -7.72 13.46 10.18
N MET A 134 -7.59 12.14 10.10
CA MET A 134 -7.92 11.37 8.88
C MET A 134 -9.41 11.40 8.56
N LYS A 135 -10.29 11.28 9.58
CA LYS A 135 -11.75 11.40 9.40
C LYS A 135 -12.16 12.80 8.91
N MET A 136 -11.55 13.85 9.45
CA MET A 136 -11.77 15.23 8.98
C MET A 136 -11.27 15.41 7.53
N LEU A 137 -10.09 14.88 7.20
CA LEU A 137 -9.57 14.91 5.85
C LEU A 137 -10.47 14.17 4.86
N ALA A 138 -11.07 13.03 5.25
CA ALA A 138 -12.03 12.31 4.40
C ALA A 138 -13.23 13.20 4.00
N GLY A 139 -13.75 14.00 4.93
CA GLY A 139 -14.80 14.98 4.65
C GLY A 139 -14.35 16.08 3.68
N ARG A 140 -13.11 16.57 3.79
CA ARG A 140 -12.54 17.54 2.83
C ARG A 140 -12.38 16.91 1.44
N ILE A 141 -11.85 15.69 1.37
CA ILE A 141 -11.66 14.95 0.11
C ILE A 141 -13.00 14.66 -0.56
N GLN A 142 -14.03 14.26 0.19
CA GLN A 142 -15.37 14.07 -0.36
C GLN A 142 -15.87 15.35 -1.05
N LYS A 143 -15.80 16.49 -0.36
CA LYS A 143 -16.25 17.77 -0.90
C LYS A 143 -15.49 18.15 -2.17
N ILE A 144 -14.16 18.08 -2.12
CA ILE A 144 -13.29 18.38 -3.27
C ILE A 144 -13.64 17.49 -4.47
N THR A 145 -13.90 16.20 -4.23
CA THR A 145 -14.23 15.24 -5.29
C THR A 145 -15.63 15.49 -5.86
N ALA A 146 -16.62 15.75 -5.01
CA ALA A 146 -18.00 16.03 -5.44
C ALA A 146 -18.13 17.35 -6.21
N GLU A 147 -17.30 18.35 -5.91
CA GLU A 147 -17.31 19.64 -6.58
C GLU A 147 -16.51 19.65 -7.91
N TYR A 148 -15.79 18.57 -8.22
CA TYR A 148 -14.98 18.48 -9.43
C TYR A 148 -15.83 18.47 -10.71
N GLN A 149 -15.66 19.51 -11.54
CA GLN A 149 -16.45 19.71 -12.77
C GLN A 149 -15.79 19.13 -14.03
N GLY A 150 -14.63 18.49 -13.90
CA GLY A 150 -13.93 17.91 -15.06
C GLY A 150 -14.49 16.56 -15.47
N ASN A 151 -14.28 16.21 -16.75
CA ASN A 151 -14.55 14.88 -17.28
C ASN A 151 -13.23 14.18 -17.59
N GLY A 152 -13.17 12.86 -17.42
CA GLY A 152 -12.00 12.08 -17.82
C GLY A 152 -12.06 10.62 -17.37
N HIS A 153 -11.01 9.88 -17.68
CA HIS A 153 -10.72 8.61 -17.03
C HIS A 153 -10.38 8.83 -15.54
N PRO A 154 -10.72 7.92 -14.60
CA PRO A 154 -10.44 8.10 -13.16
C PRO A 154 -8.98 8.49 -12.83
N ILE A 155 -7.99 7.97 -13.57
CA ILE A 155 -6.56 8.38 -13.43
C ILE A 155 -6.37 9.87 -13.71
N GLU A 156 -7.01 10.40 -14.74
CA GLU A 156 -6.91 11.82 -15.10
C GLU A 156 -7.57 12.69 -14.03
N ILE A 157 -8.72 12.26 -13.53
CA ILE A 157 -9.47 12.92 -12.46
C ILE A 157 -8.62 12.95 -11.18
N ASN A 158 -8.13 11.80 -10.71
CA ASN A 158 -7.32 11.75 -9.49
C ASN A 158 -5.98 12.48 -9.61
N PHE A 159 -5.35 12.47 -10.79
CA PHE A 159 -4.14 13.28 -11.02
C PHE A 159 -4.42 14.78 -10.89
N ALA A 160 -5.60 15.25 -11.31
CA ALA A 160 -6.02 16.64 -11.13
C ALA A 160 -6.40 16.97 -9.69
N LEU A 161 -6.94 15.99 -8.94
CA LEU A 161 -7.40 16.18 -7.56
C LEU A 161 -6.28 16.07 -6.51
N GLU A 162 -5.20 15.31 -6.77
CA GLU A 162 -4.12 15.07 -5.79
C GLU A 162 -3.54 16.37 -5.19
N PRO A 163 -3.23 17.44 -5.97
CA PRO A 163 -2.74 18.69 -5.39
C PRO A 163 -3.73 19.35 -4.42
N LEU A 164 -5.04 19.25 -4.70
CA LEU A 164 -6.10 19.78 -3.84
C LEU A 164 -6.22 18.97 -2.55
N TYR A 165 -6.06 17.65 -2.63
CA TYR A 165 -6.05 16.79 -1.45
C TYR A 165 -4.83 17.06 -0.55
N LEU A 166 -3.65 17.31 -1.14
CA LEU A 166 -2.46 17.73 -0.39
C LEU A 166 -2.67 19.07 0.32
N GLN A 167 -3.28 20.03 -0.36
CA GLN A 167 -3.63 21.31 0.24
C GLN A 167 -4.59 21.12 1.42
N ALA A 168 -5.64 20.33 1.25
CA ALA A 168 -6.60 20.02 2.31
C ALA A 168 -5.94 19.33 3.51
N ALA A 169 -5.00 18.41 3.28
CA ALA A 169 -4.24 17.77 4.35
C ALA A 169 -3.42 18.79 5.16
N ALA A 170 -2.78 19.75 4.49
CA ALA A 170 -2.06 20.83 5.17
C ALA A 170 -3.00 21.77 5.95
N GLU A 171 -4.18 22.08 5.39
CA GLU A 171 -5.20 22.90 6.05
C GLU A 171 -5.76 22.23 7.30
N VAL A 172 -6.17 20.96 7.22
CA VAL A 172 -6.63 20.17 8.37
C VAL A 172 -5.56 20.12 9.46
N SER A 173 -4.29 19.95 9.08
CA SER A 173 -3.18 19.94 10.04
C SER A 173 -3.08 21.25 10.82
N ARG A 174 -3.25 22.39 10.15
CA ARG A 174 -3.23 23.72 10.78
C ARG A 174 -4.48 23.97 11.63
N GLU A 175 -5.65 23.63 11.12
CA GLU A 175 -6.95 23.80 11.78
C GLU A 175 -6.99 23.03 13.11
N LEU A 176 -6.51 21.79 13.10
CA LEU A 176 -6.42 20.94 14.30
C LEU A 176 -5.18 21.20 15.17
N LYS A 177 -4.30 22.14 14.77
CA LYS A 177 -3.03 22.45 15.45
C LYS A 177 -2.21 21.19 15.74
N LEU A 178 -2.12 20.29 14.76
CA LEU A 178 -1.41 19.03 14.92
C LEU A 178 0.08 19.28 15.17
N ALA A 179 0.69 18.42 15.99
CA ALA A 179 2.13 18.49 16.29
C ALA A 179 3.01 18.20 15.06
N ALA A 180 2.45 17.55 14.03
CA ALA A 180 3.07 17.32 12.73
C ALA A 180 2.01 17.40 11.64
N LEU A 181 2.41 17.79 10.43
CA LEU A 181 1.52 17.78 9.27
C LEU A 181 1.10 16.34 8.91
N ILE A 182 -0.12 16.19 8.40
CA ILE A 182 -0.59 14.96 7.77
C ILE A 182 0.39 14.59 6.64
N PRO A 183 1.06 13.41 6.72
CA PRO A 183 1.99 12.98 5.68
C PRO A 183 1.29 12.76 4.34
N LYS A 184 2.01 12.93 3.21
CA LYS A 184 1.49 12.60 1.88
C LYS A 184 0.92 11.18 1.82
N LEU A 185 1.61 10.21 2.44
CA LEU A 185 1.13 8.84 2.53
C LEU A 185 -0.23 8.74 3.22
N CYS A 186 -0.40 9.42 4.36
CA CYS A 186 -1.66 9.47 5.09
C CYS A 186 -2.78 10.02 4.21
N MET A 187 -2.52 11.13 3.51
CA MET A 187 -3.48 11.69 2.56
C MET A 187 -3.86 10.68 1.48
N LEU A 188 -2.88 10.00 0.86
CA LEU A 188 -3.14 8.99 -0.17
C LEU A 188 -3.96 7.81 0.36
N VAL A 189 -3.74 7.39 1.61
CA VAL A 189 -4.58 6.37 2.27
C VAL A 189 -6.03 6.85 2.39
N VAL A 190 -6.26 8.09 2.85
CA VAL A 190 -7.62 8.66 2.95
C VAL A 190 -8.27 8.83 1.58
N ALA A 191 -7.50 9.18 0.55
CA ALA A 191 -7.99 9.36 -0.82
C ALA A 191 -8.30 8.02 -1.54
N SER A 192 -7.60 6.93 -1.18
CA SER A 192 -7.69 5.66 -1.90
C SER A 192 -9.09 5.04 -2.04
N PRO A 193 -10.02 5.09 -1.06
CA PRO A 193 -11.38 4.60 -1.28
C PRO A 193 -12.18 5.48 -2.26
N PHE A 194 -11.90 6.78 -2.34
CA PHE A 194 -12.50 7.65 -3.36
C PHE A 194 -12.01 7.28 -4.77
N ASP A 195 -10.71 7.05 -4.90
CA ASP A 195 -10.08 6.56 -6.12
C ASP A 195 -10.68 5.20 -6.56
N ALA A 196 -10.73 4.24 -5.65
CA ALA A 196 -11.33 2.93 -5.90
C ALA A 196 -12.79 3.02 -6.32
N ALA A 197 -13.61 3.85 -5.66
CA ALA A 197 -15.01 4.05 -6.01
C ALA A 197 -15.17 4.64 -7.42
N MET A 198 -14.33 5.60 -7.82
CA MET A 198 -14.35 6.14 -9.19
C MET A 198 -13.96 5.09 -10.22
N HIS A 199 -12.94 4.27 -9.95
CA HIS A 199 -12.54 3.17 -10.84
C HIS A 199 -13.61 2.10 -10.99
N ASP A 200 -14.29 1.73 -9.90
CA ASP A 200 -15.39 0.77 -9.94
C ASP A 200 -16.59 1.33 -10.73
N ALA A 201 -16.94 2.60 -10.51
CA ALA A 201 -18.00 3.27 -11.28
C ALA A 201 -17.67 3.30 -12.78
N PHE A 202 -16.42 3.64 -13.14
CA PHE A 202 -15.97 3.68 -14.52
C PHE A 202 -15.99 2.31 -15.20
N GLY A 203 -15.54 1.26 -14.50
CA GLY A 203 -15.65 -0.11 -14.98
C GLY A 203 -17.10 -0.49 -15.29
N LYS A 204 -18.02 -0.21 -14.36
CA LYS A 204 -19.45 -0.47 -14.52
C LYS A 204 -20.08 0.30 -15.69
N LEU A 205 -19.73 1.58 -15.88
CA LEU A 205 -20.18 2.38 -17.02
C LEU A 205 -19.82 1.73 -18.36
N HIS A 206 -18.64 1.12 -18.44
CA HIS A 206 -18.14 0.47 -19.66
C HIS A 206 -18.42 -1.03 -19.71
N ASN A 207 -19.19 -1.58 -18.77
CA ASN A 207 -19.43 -3.01 -18.59
C ASN A 207 -18.13 -3.84 -18.62
N ARG A 208 -17.12 -3.38 -17.89
CA ARG A 208 -15.78 -3.97 -17.79
C ARG A 208 -15.32 -4.03 -16.34
N SER A 209 -14.42 -4.95 -16.04
CA SER A 209 -13.63 -4.82 -14.81
C SER A 209 -12.82 -3.52 -14.86
N ALA A 210 -12.64 -2.82 -13.74
CA ALA A 210 -11.77 -1.64 -13.66
C ALA A 210 -10.36 -1.93 -14.22
N TYR A 211 -9.83 -3.14 -14.01
CA TYR A 211 -8.54 -3.57 -14.54
C TYR A 211 -8.47 -3.65 -16.07
N GLN A 212 -9.61 -3.64 -16.76
CA GLN A 212 -9.74 -3.66 -18.21
C GLN A 212 -10.02 -2.27 -18.81
N THR A 213 -9.99 -1.21 -17.98
CA THR A 213 -10.20 0.17 -18.44
C THR A 213 -8.91 0.96 -18.65
N TYR A 214 -7.77 0.31 -18.44
CA TYR A 214 -6.44 0.93 -18.41
C TYR A 214 -5.72 0.98 -19.76
N GLY A 215 -6.47 0.81 -20.85
CA GLY A 215 -5.96 0.75 -22.21
C GLY A 215 -6.17 2.05 -23.00
N PRO A 216 -5.55 2.15 -24.19
CA PRO A 216 -5.66 3.30 -25.09
C PRO A 216 -7.06 3.54 -25.65
N ASP A 217 -7.96 2.57 -25.55
CA ASP A 217 -9.36 2.75 -25.95
C ASP A 217 -10.10 3.66 -24.95
N LEU A 218 -9.83 3.53 -23.64
CA LEU A 218 -10.54 4.27 -22.60
C LEU A 218 -9.72 5.40 -21.93
N MET A 219 -8.39 5.32 -21.91
CA MET A 219 -7.52 6.39 -21.39
C MET A 219 -7.19 7.42 -22.46
N SER A 220 -7.21 8.72 -22.14
CA SER A 220 -6.92 9.78 -23.12
C SER A 220 -5.43 10.03 -23.33
N TYR A 221 -4.61 9.72 -22.31
CA TYR A 221 -3.17 9.91 -22.32
C TYR A 221 -2.43 8.59 -22.04
N ASP A 222 -1.24 8.48 -22.61
CA ASP A 222 -0.30 7.43 -22.26
C ASP A 222 0.36 7.71 -20.89
N LEU A 223 1.17 6.75 -20.43
CA LEU A 223 1.88 6.86 -19.17
C LEU A 223 2.97 7.94 -19.16
N ALA A 224 3.41 8.46 -20.31
CA ALA A 224 4.42 9.52 -20.31
C ALA A 224 3.93 10.81 -19.68
N ARG A 225 2.61 11.07 -19.72
CA ARG A 225 1.99 12.20 -19.01
C ARG A 225 2.25 12.16 -17.50
N TYR A 226 2.30 10.96 -16.91
CA TYR A 226 2.31 10.78 -15.46
C TYR A 226 3.70 10.37 -14.93
N LEU A 227 4.43 9.56 -15.70
CA LEU A 227 5.69 8.93 -15.26
C LEU A 227 6.93 9.44 -16.02
N GLY A 228 6.73 10.29 -17.04
CA GLY A 228 7.80 10.88 -17.85
C GLY A 228 8.09 10.12 -19.14
N ILE A 229 9.02 10.66 -19.94
CA ILE A 229 9.17 10.31 -21.37
C ILE A 229 9.51 8.85 -21.68
N ASP A 230 10.08 8.14 -20.71
CA ASP A 230 10.44 6.72 -20.83
C ASP A 230 9.23 5.79 -21.04
N PHE A 231 8.02 6.29 -20.75
CA PHE A 231 6.75 5.56 -20.86
C PHE A 231 5.90 6.00 -22.07
N ARG A 232 6.50 6.68 -23.04
CA ARG A 232 5.80 7.16 -24.24
C ARG A 232 5.15 5.99 -24.99
N GLY A 233 3.86 6.13 -25.30
CA GLY A 233 3.05 5.14 -26.00
C GLY A 233 2.67 3.92 -25.14
N GLU A 234 3.07 3.86 -23.87
CA GLU A 234 2.72 2.77 -22.97
C GLU A 234 1.48 3.13 -22.14
N TYR A 235 0.62 2.14 -21.91
CA TYR A 235 -0.60 2.26 -21.10
C TYR A 235 -0.54 1.25 -19.95
N LEU A 236 -1.36 1.45 -18.92
CA LEU A 236 -1.34 0.62 -17.71
C LEU A 236 -1.78 -0.83 -17.97
N ASP A 237 -2.60 -1.07 -18.99
CA ASP A 237 -2.99 -2.41 -19.42
C ASP A 237 -1.81 -3.30 -19.86
N ARG A 238 -0.65 -2.72 -20.15
CA ARG A 238 0.62 -3.45 -20.35
C ARG A 238 1.16 -4.08 -19.06
N TYR A 239 0.82 -3.50 -17.92
CA TYR A 239 1.38 -3.82 -16.61
C TYR A 239 0.38 -4.49 -15.65
N VAL A 240 -0.89 -4.55 -16.06
CA VAL A 240 -1.98 -5.12 -15.28
C VAL A 240 -2.55 -6.32 -16.02
N ARG A 241 -2.85 -7.40 -15.29
CA ARG A 241 -3.50 -8.57 -15.88
C ARG A 241 -4.96 -8.23 -16.22
N ARG A 242 -5.32 -8.37 -17.50
CA ARG A 242 -6.70 -8.18 -17.97
C ARG A 242 -7.67 -9.25 -17.47
N MET A 243 -7.16 -10.43 -17.14
CA MET A 243 -7.91 -11.54 -16.59
C MET A 243 -7.42 -11.84 -15.18
N PRO A 244 -8.32 -11.98 -14.19
CA PRO A 244 -7.94 -12.34 -12.84
C PRO A 244 -7.35 -13.76 -12.82
N VAL A 245 -6.46 -14.02 -11.88
CA VAL A 245 -6.02 -15.39 -11.58
C VAL A 245 -6.97 -16.02 -10.58
N ALA A 246 -7.44 -17.23 -10.87
CA ALA A 246 -8.38 -17.93 -9.99
C ALA A 246 -7.77 -18.35 -8.64
N ARG A 247 -6.43 -18.43 -8.55
CA ARG A 247 -5.71 -18.82 -7.34
C ARG A 247 -4.43 -18.02 -7.20
N MET A 248 -4.15 -17.58 -5.98
CA MET A 248 -2.90 -16.94 -5.60
C MET A 248 -2.54 -17.32 -4.17
N HIS A 249 -1.25 -17.28 -3.85
CA HIS A 249 -0.79 -17.49 -2.49
C HIS A 249 -1.13 -16.27 -1.64
N VAL A 250 -1.65 -16.52 -0.44
CA VAL A 250 -1.88 -15.49 0.58
C VAL A 250 -0.83 -15.68 1.67
N TYR A 251 -0.09 -14.61 1.93
CA TYR A 251 0.87 -14.59 3.02
C TYR A 251 0.16 -14.37 4.35
N HIS A 252 0.21 -15.37 5.22
CA HIS A 252 -0.24 -15.21 6.61
C HIS A 252 0.82 -14.43 7.38
N SER A 253 0.45 -13.25 7.88
CA SER A 253 1.37 -12.40 8.63
C SER A 253 1.39 -12.81 10.10
N VAL A 254 2.57 -13.21 10.57
CA VAL A 254 2.83 -13.57 11.96
C VAL A 254 3.47 -12.35 12.63
N GLY A 255 2.66 -11.65 13.42
CA GLY A 255 3.04 -10.50 14.23
C GLY A 255 4.04 -10.85 15.34
N ALA A 256 4.64 -9.80 15.94
CA ALA A 256 5.61 -9.99 17.01
C ALA A 256 5.01 -10.53 18.32
N LEU A 257 3.68 -10.44 18.49
CA LEU A 257 2.96 -10.97 19.65
C LEU A 257 2.23 -12.29 19.36
N ASP A 258 2.25 -12.75 18.12
CA ASP A 258 1.42 -13.88 17.70
C ASP A 258 1.99 -15.20 18.26
N PRO A 259 1.18 -16.01 18.94
CA PRO A 259 1.61 -17.29 19.51
C PRO A 259 2.15 -18.24 18.44
N LEU A 260 3.38 -18.72 18.61
CA LEU A 260 3.90 -19.79 17.77
C LEU A 260 3.43 -21.15 18.25
N THR A 261 3.31 -21.33 19.55
CA THR A 261 2.92 -22.60 20.18
C THR A 261 1.94 -22.35 21.32
N ALA A 262 1.35 -23.42 21.85
CA ALA A 262 0.45 -23.32 23.00
C ALA A 262 1.12 -22.72 24.25
N ALA A 263 2.45 -22.83 24.37
CA ALA A 263 3.20 -22.24 25.49
C ALA A 263 3.23 -20.70 25.44
N ASP A 264 3.01 -20.10 24.27
CA ASP A 264 2.97 -18.65 24.11
C ASP A 264 1.58 -18.07 24.50
N ILE A 265 0.56 -18.91 24.67
CA ILE A 265 -0.79 -18.50 25.03
C ILE A 265 -0.91 -18.39 26.56
N LYS A 266 -1.10 -17.16 27.04
CA LYS A 266 -1.41 -16.91 28.47
C LYS A 266 -2.84 -17.32 28.83
N GLN A 267 -3.79 -16.95 27.97
CA GLN A 267 -5.21 -17.26 28.11
C GLN A 267 -5.80 -17.40 26.72
N ARG A 268 -6.49 -18.52 26.47
CA ARG A 268 -7.19 -18.74 25.20
C ARG A 268 -8.41 -17.83 25.10
N ILE A 269 -8.69 -17.34 23.89
CA ILE A 269 -9.90 -16.61 23.52
C ILE A 269 -11.11 -17.57 23.56
N GLY A 270 -10.93 -18.80 23.04
CA GLY A 270 -11.94 -19.86 23.14
C GLY A 270 -13.18 -19.67 22.26
N ASP A 271 -13.09 -18.90 21.17
CA ASP A 271 -14.19 -18.63 20.23
C ASP A 271 -14.29 -19.64 19.07
N GLY A 272 -13.55 -20.75 19.14
CA GLY A 272 -13.54 -21.81 18.12
C GLY A 272 -12.63 -21.56 16.92
N LEU A 273 -11.92 -20.42 16.87
CA LEU A 273 -10.92 -20.13 15.84
C LEU A 273 -9.49 -20.45 16.31
N PRO A 274 -8.55 -20.75 15.39
CA PRO A 274 -7.15 -20.99 15.73
C PRO A 274 -6.48 -19.83 16.49
N GLU A 275 -5.49 -20.15 17.33
CA GLU A 275 -4.78 -19.20 18.18
C GLU A 275 -3.25 -19.33 18.09
N THR A 276 -2.74 -20.46 17.61
CA THR A 276 -1.31 -20.68 17.34
C THR A 276 -1.03 -20.82 15.85
N LEU A 277 0.21 -20.56 15.45
CA LEU A 277 0.65 -20.75 14.06
C LEU A 277 0.36 -22.19 13.54
N PRO A 278 0.64 -23.29 14.27
CA PRO A 278 0.26 -24.64 13.85
C PRO A 278 -1.24 -24.83 13.62
N GLU A 279 -2.09 -24.28 14.49
CA GLU A 279 -3.54 -24.37 14.33
C GLU A 279 -3.99 -23.62 13.07
N TRP A 280 -3.46 -22.42 12.82
CA TRP A 280 -3.73 -21.64 11.61
C TRP A 280 -3.25 -22.35 10.34
N ILE A 281 -2.07 -22.98 10.37
CA ILE A 281 -1.54 -23.77 9.24
C ILE A 281 -2.50 -24.89 8.89
N ASN A 282 -2.97 -25.63 9.88
CA ASN A 282 -3.89 -26.76 9.67
C ASN A 282 -5.28 -26.31 9.23
N TYR A 283 -5.78 -25.21 9.79
CA TYR A 283 -7.12 -24.68 9.50
C TYR A 283 -7.20 -24.06 8.09
N ASN A 284 -6.25 -23.18 7.72
CA ASN A 284 -6.27 -22.45 6.44
C ASN A 284 -5.38 -23.06 5.34
N GLY A 285 -4.57 -24.06 5.64
CA GLY A 285 -3.60 -24.61 4.68
C GLY A 285 -2.49 -23.62 4.34
N ILE A 286 -1.97 -22.90 5.34
CA ILE A 286 -0.97 -21.86 5.15
C ILE A 286 0.33 -22.46 4.61
N THR A 287 0.83 -21.87 3.53
CA THR A 287 2.12 -22.23 2.90
C THR A 287 3.02 -21.02 2.68
N HIS A 288 2.54 -19.83 2.97
CA HIS A 288 3.27 -18.58 2.75
C HIS A 288 3.15 -17.77 4.03
N VAL A 289 4.28 -17.52 4.69
CA VAL A 289 4.31 -16.88 6.01
C VAL A 289 5.12 -15.60 5.93
N LYS A 290 4.52 -14.49 6.36
CA LYS A 290 5.18 -13.20 6.52
C LYS A 290 5.62 -13.07 7.97
N ILE A 291 6.92 -12.91 8.19
CA ILE A 291 7.51 -12.85 9.52
C ILE A 291 7.77 -11.39 9.86
N LYS A 292 7.03 -10.86 10.85
CA LYS A 292 7.30 -9.52 11.38
C LYS A 292 8.54 -9.55 12.28
N LEU A 293 9.49 -8.69 11.97
CA LEU A 293 10.76 -8.52 12.66
C LEU A 293 10.82 -7.18 13.39
N ASN A 294 11.76 -7.06 14.32
CA ASN A 294 11.98 -5.91 15.15
C ASN A 294 12.84 -4.87 14.43
N GLY A 295 14.03 -5.27 13.94
CA GLY A 295 14.99 -4.38 13.28
C GLY A 295 16.00 -3.72 14.22
N GLU A 296 15.82 -3.85 15.54
CA GLU A 296 16.69 -3.24 16.56
C GLU A 296 17.34 -4.27 17.52
N ASP A 297 16.99 -5.56 17.39
CA ASP A 297 17.53 -6.66 18.20
C ASP A 297 17.82 -7.87 17.31
N ALA A 298 19.07 -7.98 16.85
CA ALA A 298 19.49 -9.00 15.91
C ALA A 298 19.28 -10.41 16.49
N LYS A 299 19.56 -10.61 17.78
CA LYS A 299 19.37 -11.90 18.43
C LYS A 299 17.90 -12.30 18.40
N TRP A 300 17.00 -11.39 18.77
CA TRP A 300 15.56 -11.64 18.73
C TRP A 300 15.09 -11.93 17.30
N ASP A 301 15.54 -11.14 16.31
CA ASP A 301 15.14 -11.32 14.90
C ASP A 301 15.58 -12.68 14.34
N ILE A 302 16.82 -13.09 14.61
CA ILE A 302 17.35 -14.38 14.18
C ILE A 302 16.56 -15.53 14.84
N GLU A 303 16.36 -15.48 16.17
CA GLU A 303 15.59 -16.51 16.90
C GLU A 303 14.15 -16.58 16.41
N ARG A 304 13.53 -15.44 16.06
CA ARG A 304 12.16 -15.36 15.55
C ARG A 304 12.03 -16.17 14.26
N VAL A 305 12.94 -15.94 13.30
CA VAL A 305 12.93 -16.66 12.01
C VAL A 305 13.19 -18.15 12.20
N VAL A 306 14.21 -18.51 12.99
CA VAL A 306 14.55 -19.92 13.26
C VAL A 306 13.40 -20.65 13.93
N SER A 307 12.74 -20.01 14.91
CA SER A 307 11.61 -20.61 15.62
C SER A 307 10.39 -20.79 14.73
N ILE A 308 10.04 -19.81 13.90
CA ILE A 308 8.96 -19.93 12.93
C ILE A 308 9.26 -21.03 11.92
N ASP A 309 10.49 -21.07 11.37
CA ASP A 309 10.86 -22.07 10.38
C ASP A 309 10.69 -23.49 10.94
N ARG A 310 11.19 -23.74 12.15
CA ARG A 310 11.00 -25.00 12.86
C ARG A 310 9.52 -25.35 13.04
N VAL A 311 8.73 -24.44 13.61
CA VAL A 311 7.30 -24.68 13.89
C VAL A 311 6.51 -24.97 12.61
N VAL A 312 6.77 -24.21 11.54
CA VAL A 312 6.14 -24.41 10.24
C VAL A 312 6.55 -25.76 9.65
N ALA A 313 7.85 -26.09 9.65
CA ALA A 313 8.35 -27.36 9.13
C ALA A 313 7.75 -28.56 9.86
N GLU A 314 7.82 -28.58 11.20
CA GLU A 314 7.25 -29.64 12.03
C GLU A 314 5.74 -29.80 11.78
N THR A 315 5.00 -28.69 11.73
CA THR A 315 3.54 -28.74 11.48
C THR A 315 3.22 -29.30 10.09
N LEU A 316 3.94 -28.88 9.06
CA LEU A 316 3.68 -29.31 7.68
C LEU A 316 4.14 -30.76 7.43
N GLU A 317 5.19 -31.23 8.12
CA GLU A 317 5.65 -32.62 8.06
C GLU A 317 4.66 -33.59 8.71
N GLN A 318 4.07 -33.19 9.84
CA GLN A 318 3.04 -33.95 10.57
C GLN A 318 1.64 -33.80 9.95
N GLY A 319 1.43 -32.77 9.14
CA GLY A 319 0.15 -32.43 8.54
C GLY A 319 -0.37 -33.50 7.56
N ARG A 320 -1.70 -33.64 7.51
CA ARG A 320 -2.38 -34.53 6.55
C ARG A 320 -2.19 -34.10 5.10
N ARG A 321 -1.92 -32.81 4.87
CA ARG A 321 -1.57 -32.24 3.58
C ARG A 321 -0.09 -31.92 3.63
N LYS A 322 0.71 -32.65 2.86
CA LYS A 322 2.14 -32.36 2.67
C LYS A 322 2.27 -31.41 1.48
N PRO A 323 2.30 -30.07 1.68
CA PRO A 323 2.47 -29.16 0.57
C PRO A 323 3.82 -29.41 -0.08
N VAL A 324 3.87 -29.27 -1.41
CA VAL A 324 5.09 -29.46 -2.20
C VAL A 324 6.16 -28.41 -1.85
N SER A 325 5.74 -27.23 -1.38
CA SER A 325 6.65 -26.15 -0.96
C SER A 325 5.95 -25.10 -0.09
N TRP A 326 6.70 -24.43 0.77
CA TRP A 326 6.27 -23.21 1.48
C TRP A 326 7.35 -22.13 1.41
N LYS A 327 6.96 -20.87 1.68
CA LYS A 327 7.79 -19.68 1.49
C LYS A 327 7.65 -18.69 2.62
N TYR A 328 8.71 -17.91 2.80
CA TYR A 328 8.78 -16.83 3.78
C TYR A 328 9.00 -15.49 3.12
N LEU A 329 8.47 -14.44 3.74
CA LEU A 329 8.93 -13.07 3.54
C LEU A 329 9.26 -12.48 4.91
N LEU A 330 10.33 -11.69 4.98
CA LEU A 330 10.73 -11.00 6.22
C LEU A 330 10.31 -9.54 6.12
N ASP A 331 9.75 -8.96 7.17
CA ASP A 331 9.33 -7.56 7.20
C ASP A 331 9.79 -6.87 8.46
N PHE A 332 10.71 -5.91 8.31
CA PHE A 332 11.26 -5.10 9.41
C PHE A 332 10.51 -3.78 9.60
N ASN A 333 9.58 -3.43 8.72
CA ASN A 333 8.83 -2.16 8.75
C ASN A 333 9.73 -0.92 8.92
N GLU A 334 10.83 -0.87 8.17
CA GLU A 334 11.81 0.22 8.10
C GLU A 334 12.69 0.41 9.34
N ASN A 335 12.70 -0.55 10.26
CA ASN A 335 13.36 -0.40 11.55
C ASN A 335 14.84 -0.81 11.58
N CYS A 336 15.39 -1.48 10.55
CA CYS A 336 16.83 -1.75 10.55
C CYS A 336 17.60 -0.43 10.58
N ALA A 337 18.59 -0.33 11.47
CA ALA A 337 19.43 0.85 11.57
C ALA A 337 20.19 1.15 10.27
N ASP A 338 20.68 0.10 9.60
CA ASP A 338 21.46 0.18 8.37
C ASP A 338 21.46 -1.19 7.64
N VAL A 339 22.21 -1.26 6.53
CA VAL A 339 22.39 -2.47 5.72
C VAL A 339 23.20 -3.54 6.44
N ASP A 340 24.17 -3.14 7.28
CA ASP A 340 25.05 -4.09 7.95
C ASP A 340 24.26 -4.94 8.95
N TYR A 341 23.32 -4.34 9.68
CA TYR A 341 22.36 -5.06 10.51
C TYR A 341 21.60 -6.14 9.70
N LEU A 342 21.07 -5.76 8.53
CA LEU A 342 20.33 -6.69 7.68
C LEU A 342 21.21 -7.85 7.21
N LEU A 343 22.43 -7.57 6.77
CA LEU A 343 23.37 -8.58 6.29
C LEU A 343 23.80 -9.53 7.41
N GLU A 344 24.01 -9.02 8.61
CA GLU A 344 24.32 -9.84 9.79
C GLU A 344 23.18 -10.81 10.10
N VAL A 345 21.94 -10.30 10.21
CA VAL A 345 20.76 -11.12 10.51
C VAL A 345 20.56 -12.20 9.44
N LEU A 346 20.61 -11.84 8.15
CA LEU A 346 20.47 -12.80 7.06
C LEU A 346 21.61 -13.83 7.04
N GLY A 347 22.84 -13.41 7.33
CA GLY A 347 24.00 -14.29 7.44
C GLY A 347 23.81 -15.35 8.52
N GLN A 348 23.35 -14.94 9.70
CA GLN A 348 23.10 -15.85 10.81
C GLN A 348 21.91 -16.78 10.56
N ILE A 349 20.82 -16.29 9.94
CA ILE A 349 19.70 -17.14 9.54
C ILE A 349 20.18 -18.22 8.56
N LYS A 350 21.02 -17.87 7.58
CA LYS A 350 21.59 -18.82 6.61
C LYS A 350 22.42 -19.92 7.27
N VAL A 351 23.16 -19.59 8.34
CA VAL A 351 23.95 -20.57 9.10
C VAL A 351 23.04 -21.48 9.94
N ARG A 352 22.06 -20.90 10.63
CA ARG A 352 21.25 -21.62 11.64
C ARG A 352 20.07 -22.41 11.07
N THR A 353 19.46 -21.91 10.00
CA THR A 353 18.44 -22.62 9.23
C THR A 353 18.71 -22.45 7.74
N PRO A 354 19.63 -23.24 7.14
CA PRO A 354 19.94 -23.14 5.72
C PRO A 354 18.71 -23.34 4.82
N ASP A 355 17.80 -24.24 5.20
CA ASP A 355 16.53 -24.46 4.48
C ASP A 355 15.54 -23.31 4.69
N GLY A 356 15.39 -22.81 5.92
CA GLY A 356 14.56 -21.64 6.20
C GLY A 356 15.03 -20.42 5.41
N PHE A 357 16.34 -20.20 5.32
CA PHE A 357 16.93 -19.15 4.48
C PHE A 357 16.58 -19.32 3.00
N ARG A 358 16.68 -20.54 2.45
CA ARG A 358 16.29 -20.84 1.05
C ARG A 358 14.80 -20.59 0.77
N ARG A 359 13.95 -20.59 1.81
CA ARG A 359 12.52 -20.33 1.69
C ARG A 359 12.16 -18.84 1.70
N ILE A 360 13.07 -17.96 2.12
CA ILE A 360 12.87 -16.50 2.08
C ILE A 360 12.84 -16.04 0.61
N GLN A 361 11.72 -15.46 0.18
CA GLN A 361 11.56 -14.92 -1.18
C GLN A 361 12.09 -13.50 -1.31
N TYR A 362 11.82 -12.66 -0.31
CA TYR A 362 12.28 -11.27 -0.27
C TYR A 362 12.22 -10.72 1.16
N VAL A 363 12.89 -9.59 1.34
CA VAL A 363 12.83 -8.77 2.56
C VAL A 363 12.07 -7.49 2.24
N GLU A 364 10.97 -7.27 2.94
CA GLU A 364 10.12 -6.10 2.84
C GLU A 364 10.65 -5.00 3.75
N GLN A 365 10.83 -3.80 3.19
CA GLN A 365 11.16 -2.57 3.91
C GLN A 365 12.18 -2.79 5.05
N PRO A 366 13.41 -3.26 4.76
CA PRO A 366 14.41 -3.45 5.80
C PRO A 366 14.74 -2.13 6.51
N THR A 367 15.02 -1.09 5.72
CA THR A 367 15.46 0.24 6.15
C THR A 367 14.46 1.32 5.72
N ALA A 368 14.70 2.55 6.17
CA ALA A 368 13.84 3.71 5.87
C ALA A 368 13.54 3.90 4.38
N ARG A 369 12.27 4.15 4.05
CA ARG A 369 11.79 4.35 2.67
C ARG A 369 12.34 5.62 2.00
N ASP A 370 12.70 6.63 2.80
CA ASP A 370 13.32 7.86 2.30
C ASP A 370 14.83 7.67 2.15
N LEU A 371 15.23 7.10 1.01
CA LEU A 371 16.64 6.85 0.69
C LEU A 371 17.46 8.13 0.55
N GLN A 372 16.82 9.26 0.23
CA GLN A 372 17.54 10.53 0.10
C GLN A 372 17.94 11.08 1.47
N ALA A 373 17.04 10.97 2.45
CA ALA A 373 17.30 11.34 3.84
C ALA A 373 18.20 10.33 4.57
N ASN A 374 18.21 9.06 4.14
CA ASN A 374 18.93 7.97 4.79
C ASN A 374 19.97 7.34 3.85
N ARG A 375 21.02 8.10 3.51
CA ARG A 375 22.05 7.66 2.54
C ARG A 375 22.96 6.54 3.04
N SER A 376 22.91 6.23 4.34
CA SER A 376 23.59 5.08 4.95
C SER A 376 22.84 3.76 4.72
N ASN A 377 21.63 3.81 4.15
CA ASN A 377 20.87 2.64 3.69
C ASN A 377 21.47 1.97 2.45
#